data_AF-X6DP31-F1
#
_entry.id   AF-X6DP31-F1
#
_cell.length_a   1.000
_cell.length_b   1.000
_cell.length_c   1.000
_cell.angle_alpha   90.00
_cell.angle_beta   90.00
_cell.angle_gamma   90.00
#
_symmetry.space_group_name_H-M   'P 1'
#
loop_
_entity.id
_entity.type
_entity.pdbx_description
1 polymer ?
#
loop_
_entity_poly.entity_id
_entity_poly.type
_entity_poly.pdbx_seq_one_letter_code
_entity_poly.pdbx_strand_id
1 'polypeptide(L)' 'MPPGRTRIAVNVRLAPPEAVADLPIDHFDGFDTFEDLPRDGRCVRDMWF' A
#
# COMPACT_ATOMS: atom_id res chain seq x y z
N MET A 1 -28.16 -8.33 -11.98
CA MET A 1 -26.96 -7.50 -11.75
C MET A 1 -26.10 -7.59 -13.00
N PRO A 2 -25.61 -6.48 -13.59
CA PRO A 2 -24.72 -6.58 -14.75
C PRO A 2 -23.40 -7.29 -14.36
N PRO A 3 -22.78 -8.05 -15.27
CA PRO A 3 -21.46 -8.63 -15.04
C PRO A 3 -20.44 -7.52 -14.80
N GLY A 4 -19.56 -7.69 -13.82
CA GLY A 4 -18.49 -6.74 -13.51
C GLY A 4 -18.65 -5.93 -12.22
N ARG A 5 -19.65 -6.20 -11.39
CA ARG A 5 -19.74 -5.61 -10.04
C ARG A 5 -19.98 -6.69 -8.98
N THR A 6 -18.90 -7.27 -8.49
CA THR A 6 -18.94 -8.14 -7.31
C THR A 6 -18.94 -7.26 -6.06
N ARG A 7 -20.03 -7.29 -5.28
CA ARG A 7 -20.06 -6.67 -3.96
C ARG A 7 -19.32 -7.57 -2.99
N ILE A 8 -18.25 -7.06 -2.40
CA ILE A 8 -17.44 -7.78 -1.42
C ILE A 8 -17.41 -6.94 -0.14
N ALA A 9 -17.64 -7.59 0.99
CA ALA A 9 -17.34 -7.06 2.31
C ALA A 9 -16.29 -7.97 2.94
N VAL A 10 -15.20 -7.39 3.44
CA VAL A 10 -14.14 -8.11 4.15
C VAL A 10 -13.95 -7.51 5.53
N ASN A 11 -13.77 -8.37 6.52
CA ASN A 11 -13.31 -7.95 7.84
C ASN A 11 -11.79 -7.99 7.84
N VAL A 12 -11.17 -6.83 8.07
CA VAL A 12 -9.72 -6.71 8.25
C VAL A 12 -9.40 -6.53 9.73
N ARG A 13 -8.27 -7.08 10.16
CA ARG A 13 -7.65 -6.72 11.45
C ARG A 13 -6.53 -5.75 11.15
N LEU A 14 -6.64 -4.54 11.70
CA LEU A 14 -5.66 -3.48 11.49
C LEU A 14 -4.68 -3.42 12.67
N ALA A 15 -3.46 -2.98 12.38
CA ALA A 15 -2.50 -2.58 13.41
C ALA A 15 -2.76 -1.11 13.81
N PRO A 16 -2.39 -0.70 15.03
CA PRO A 16 -2.35 0.71 15.40
C PRO A 16 -1.40 1.50 14.49
N PRO A 17 -1.71 2.76 14.12
CA PRO A 17 -0.87 3.56 13.23
C PRO A 17 0.59 3.68 13.70
N GLU A 18 0.80 3.91 15.00
CA GLU A 18 2.12 4.03 15.61
C GLU A 18 2.98 2.77 15.45
N ALA A 19 2.37 1.59 15.30
CA ALA A 19 3.09 0.34 15.09
C ALA A 19 3.65 0.19 13.66
N VAL A 20 3.13 0.97 12.70
CA VAL A 20 3.50 0.89 11.28
C VAL A 20 4.10 2.17 10.73
N ALA A 21 4.07 3.27 11.49
CA ALA A 21 4.44 4.61 11.03
C ALA A 21 5.88 4.71 10.52
N ASP A 22 6.83 3.97 11.10
CA ASP A 22 8.25 4.01 10.74
C ASP A 22 8.67 2.94 9.73
N LEU A 23 7.70 2.16 9.21
CA LEU A 23 8.01 1.21 8.15
C LEU A 23 8.47 1.97 6.90
N PRO A 24 9.64 1.63 6.35
CA PRO A 24 10.19 2.34 5.22
C PRO A 24 9.44 1.96 3.93
N ILE A 25 9.25 2.92 3.03
CA ILE A 25 8.63 2.68 1.73
C ILE A 25 9.67 2.09 0.78
N ASP A 26 9.24 1.10 0.02
CA ASP A 26 10.02 0.50 -1.06
C ASP A 26 9.25 0.70 -2.35
N HIS A 27 9.94 1.24 -3.36
CA HIS A 27 9.31 1.62 -4.62
C HIS A 27 9.50 0.49 -5.62
N PHE A 28 8.44 0.15 -6.33
CA PHE A 28 8.44 -0.92 -7.33
C PHE A 28 7.56 -0.51 -8.50
N ASP A 29 8.06 -0.65 -9.73
CA ASP A 29 7.27 -0.44 -10.93
C ASP A 29 6.51 -1.72 -11.31
N GLY A 30 5.28 -1.85 -10.86
CA GLY A 30 4.40 -2.97 -11.23
C GLY A 30 3.65 -2.83 -12.55
N PHE A 31 3.95 -1.80 -13.37
CA PHE A 31 3.21 -1.52 -14.60
C PHE A 31 4.00 -1.85 -15.87
N ASP A 32 5.24 -1.38 -16.00
CA ASP A 32 6.05 -1.55 -17.21
C ASP A 32 7.25 -2.48 -16.97
N THR A 33 8.19 -2.08 -16.11
CA THR A 33 9.47 -2.78 -15.99
C THR A 33 9.44 -3.97 -15.03
N PHE A 34 8.54 -3.98 -14.04
CA PHE A 34 8.52 -5.00 -12.98
C PHE A 34 9.82 -5.03 -12.17
N GLU A 35 10.41 -3.86 -11.92
CA GLU A 35 11.69 -3.70 -11.22
C GLU A 35 11.55 -2.88 -9.94
N ASP A 36 12.48 -3.14 -9.01
CA ASP A 36 12.67 -2.31 -7.82
C ASP A 36 13.22 -0.94 -8.22
N LEU A 37 12.68 0.11 -7.61
CA LEU A 37 13.10 1.48 -7.79
C LEU A 37 13.88 1.96 -6.54
N PRO A 38 14.81 2.92 -6.70
CA PRO A 38 15.56 3.45 -5.56
C PRO A 38 14.64 4.02 -4.49
N ARG A 39 14.93 3.69 -3.23
CA ARG A 39 14.23 4.25 -2.07
C ARG A 39 14.48 5.75 -1.97
N ASP A 40 13.43 6.49 -1.65
CA ASP A 40 13.50 7.95 -1.45
C ASP A 40 13.63 8.37 0.03
N GLY A 41 13.79 7.39 0.93
CA GLY A 41 13.96 7.62 2.36
C GLY A 41 12.66 7.90 3.13
N ARG A 42 11.50 7.85 2.47
CA ARG A 42 10.20 8.03 3.14
C ARG A 42 9.75 6.77 3.87
N CYS A 43 8.93 6.97 4.89
CA CYS A 43 8.22 5.93 5.62
C CYS A 43 6.70 6.12 5.55
N VAL A 44 5.94 5.16 6.09
CA VAL A 44 4.47 5.15 6.03
C VAL A 44 3.86 6.47 6.52
N ARG A 45 4.38 7.07 7.60
CA ARG A 45 3.86 8.35 8.11
C ARG A 45 4.04 9.52 7.15
N ASP A 46 5.06 9.50 6.30
CA ASP A 46 5.33 10.57 5.33
C ASP A 46 4.34 10.53 4.13
N MET A 47 3.56 9.45 4.02
CA MET A 47 2.54 9.24 2.98
C MET A 47 1.11 9.48 3.48
N TRP A 48 0.93 9.71 4.78
CA TRP A 48 -0.38 9.97 5.37
C TRP A 48 -0.75 11.44 5.25
N PHE A 49 -1.80 11.72 4.46
CA PHE A 49 -2.53 12.98 4.33
C PHE A 49 -1.71 14.20 3.89
#